data_AF-A0A520B7G3-F1
#
_entry.id   AF-A0A520B7G3-F1
#
_cell.length_a   1.000
_cell.length_b   1.000
_cell.length_c   1.000
_cell.angle_alpha   90.00
_cell.angle_beta   90.00
_cell.angle_gamma   90.00
#
_symmetry.space_group_name_H-M   'P 1'
#
loop_
_entity.id
_entity.type
_entity.pdbx_description
1 polymer ?
#
loop_
_entity_poly.entity_id
_entity_poly.type
_entity_poly.pdbx_seq_one_letter_code
_entity_poly.pdbx_strand_id
1 'polypeptide(L)'
;MTPLPDMRRPEALWAHMRHTLAFYAPRARDPSGGCFHFFKDDGTVYDRRTRHLVSSTRFVFNHALAWRWFGGPVDDVAHALAFVNEAHAQPQGGYAWVLDWNDGRASVSDGTNHCYGLAFVL
;
A
#
# COMPACT_ATOMS: atom_id res chain seq x y z
N MET A 1 -23.41 20.92 19.17
CA MET A 1 -22.95 20.51 17.82
C MET A 1 -21.46 20.78 17.73
N THR A 2 -20.66 19.80 17.33
CA THR A 2 -19.24 20.03 17.02
C THR A 2 -19.16 20.82 15.71
N PRO A 3 -18.42 21.95 15.64
CA PRO A 3 -18.24 22.68 14.40
C PRO A 3 -17.55 21.81 13.34
N LEU A 4 -17.87 22.05 12.07
CA LEU A 4 -17.18 21.38 10.96
C LEU A 4 -15.68 21.75 10.96
N PRO A 5 -14.77 20.82 10.65
CA PRO A 5 -13.35 21.14 10.51
C PRO A 5 -13.10 22.17 9.39
N ASP A 6 -12.23 23.15 9.64
CA ASP A 6 -11.76 24.06 8.58
C ASP A 6 -10.61 23.40 7.79
N MET A 7 -10.94 22.87 6.61
CA MET A 7 -9.98 22.16 5.75
C MET A 7 -8.90 23.06 5.13
N ARG A 8 -8.92 24.37 5.38
CA ARG A 8 -7.81 25.29 5.05
C ARG A 8 -6.73 25.33 6.13
N ARG A 9 -6.98 24.73 7.29
CA ARG A 9 -6.05 24.68 8.43
C ARG A 9 -5.25 23.39 8.42
N PRO A 10 -3.91 23.45 8.60
CA PRO A 10 -3.06 22.25 8.62
C PRO A 10 -3.52 21.19 9.63
N GLU A 11 -4.05 21.62 10.78
CA GLU A 11 -4.48 20.72 11.85
C GLU A 11 -5.63 19.81 11.41
N ALA A 12 -6.58 20.35 10.63
CA ALA A 12 -7.69 19.58 10.07
C ALA A 12 -7.21 18.59 9.00
N LEU A 13 -6.25 18.99 8.16
CA LEU A 13 -5.65 18.12 7.15
C LEU A 13 -4.87 16.96 7.79
N TRP A 14 -4.05 17.24 8.81
CA TRP A 14 -3.32 16.20 9.54
C TRP A 14 -4.24 15.25 10.29
N ALA A 15 -5.32 15.76 10.89
CA ALA A 15 -6.33 14.92 11.53
C ALA A 15 -6.99 13.98 10.51
N HIS A 16 -7.34 14.48 9.33
CA HIS A 16 -7.90 13.66 8.25
C HIS A 16 -6.89 12.62 7.73
N MET A 17 -5.62 12.99 7.53
CA MET A 17 -4.56 12.05 7.15
C MET A 17 -4.41 10.93 8.17
N ARG A 18 -4.35 11.25 9.47
CA ARG A 18 -4.27 10.24 10.54
C ARG A 18 -5.49 9.33 10.57
N HIS A 19 -6.68 9.89 10.40
CA HIS A 19 -7.92 9.11 10.34
C HIS A 19 -7.89 8.09 9.19
N THR A 20 -7.49 8.51 7.99
CA THR A 20 -7.38 7.64 6.82
C THR A 20 -6.28 6.58 7.01
N LEU A 21 -5.12 6.94 7.56
CA LEU A 21 -4.05 5.97 7.83
C LEU A 21 -4.48 4.92 8.88
N ALA A 22 -5.25 5.33 9.90
CA ALA A 22 -5.78 4.43 10.93
C ALA A 22 -6.83 3.44 10.41
N PHE A 23 -7.44 3.71 9.26
CA PHE A 23 -8.29 2.72 8.60
C PHE A 23 -7.47 1.53 8.04
N TYR A 24 -6.26 1.78 7.55
CA TYR A 24 -5.41 0.74 6.97
C TYR A 24 -4.47 0.11 7.99
N ALA A 25 -3.92 0.85 8.95
CA ALA A 25 -3.00 0.31 9.94
C ALA A 25 -3.74 -0.33 11.14
N PRO A 26 -3.31 -1.49 11.67
CA PRO A 26 -2.24 -2.36 11.15
C PRO A 26 -2.74 -3.36 10.09
N ARG A 27 -4.05 -3.44 9.84
CA ARG A 27 -4.72 -4.53 9.10
C ARG A 27 -4.31 -4.68 7.63
N ALA A 28 -3.76 -3.63 7.00
CA ALA A 28 -3.31 -3.66 5.63
C ALA A 28 -2.03 -4.48 5.46
N ARG A 29 -1.16 -4.56 6.49
CA ARG A 29 0.07 -5.34 6.42
C ARG A 29 -0.26 -6.82 6.35
N ASP A 30 0.23 -7.49 5.31
CA ASP A 30 0.19 -8.95 5.20
C ASP A 30 1.50 -9.50 5.75
N PRO A 31 1.48 -10.29 6.85
CA PRO A 31 2.69 -10.86 7.42
C PRO A 31 3.49 -11.74 6.47
N SER A 32 2.83 -12.35 5.48
CA SER A 32 3.50 -13.19 4.48
C SER A 32 4.26 -12.37 3.42
N GLY A 33 3.88 -11.09 3.20
CA GLY A 33 4.55 -10.20 2.25
C GLY A 33 3.64 -9.06 1.78
N GLY A 34 4.17 -7.84 1.81
CA GLY A 34 3.47 -6.64 1.31
C GLY A 34 2.20 -6.29 2.09
N CYS A 35 1.18 -5.83 1.35
CA CYS A 35 -0.09 -5.37 1.90
C CYS A 35 -1.28 -6.06 1.20
N PHE A 36 -2.41 -6.18 1.91
CA PHE A 36 -3.70 -6.46 1.28
C PHE A 36 -4.19 -5.23 0.52
N HIS A 37 -4.91 -5.45 -0.58
CA HIS A 37 -5.31 -4.36 -1.48
C HIS A 37 -6.83 -4.13 -1.56
N PHE A 38 -7.62 -5.02 -0.96
CA PHE A 38 -9.07 -5.06 -1.16
C PHE A 38 -9.79 -5.05 0.19
N PHE A 39 -10.32 -3.89 0.55
CA PHE A 39 -10.98 -3.64 1.83
C PHE A 39 -12.45 -3.27 1.61
N LYS A 40 -13.34 -3.73 2.50
CA LYS A 40 -14.71 -3.22 2.65
C LYS A 40 -14.71 -1.94 3.49
N ASP A 41 -15.86 -1.28 3.58
CA ASP A 41 -16.01 -0.02 4.34
C ASP A 41 -15.73 -0.18 5.85
N ASP A 42 -15.88 -1.38 6.40
CA ASP A 42 -15.55 -1.71 7.80
C ASP A 42 -14.06 -2.09 8.00
N GLY A 43 -13.28 -2.12 6.92
CA GLY A 43 -11.88 -2.54 6.93
C GLY A 43 -11.64 -4.03 6.72
N THR A 44 -12.70 -4.84 6.53
CA THR A 44 -12.57 -6.27 6.25
C THR A 44 -11.84 -6.49 4.93
N VAL A 45 -10.77 -7.30 4.95
CA VAL A 45 -10.06 -7.73 3.74
C VAL A 45 -10.87 -8.82 3.05
N TYR A 46 -11.39 -8.55 1.86
CA TYR A 46 -12.27 -9.50 1.15
C TYR A 46 -11.59 -10.26 0.01
N ASP A 47 -10.47 -9.75 -0.51
CA ASP A 47 -9.57 -10.50 -1.39
C ASP A 47 -8.17 -10.44 -0.78
N ARG A 48 -7.72 -11.60 -0.32
CA ARG A 48 -6.45 -11.77 0.39
C ARG A 48 -5.31 -12.14 -0.54
N ARG A 49 -5.55 -12.39 -1.83
CA ARG A 49 -4.54 -12.99 -2.73
C ARG A 49 -4.15 -12.07 -3.87
N THR A 50 -5.10 -11.40 -4.50
CA THR A 50 -4.78 -10.53 -5.62
C THR A 50 -3.89 -9.38 -5.15
N ARG A 51 -2.78 -9.15 -5.85
CA ARG A 51 -1.89 -8.01 -5.65
C ARG A 51 -1.72 -7.27 -6.97
N HIS A 52 -1.64 -5.95 -6.89
CA HIS A 52 -1.58 -5.07 -8.05
C HIS A 52 -0.49 -4.04 -7.79
N LEU A 53 0.38 -3.82 -8.78
CA LEU A 53 1.59 -3.00 -8.63
C LEU A 53 1.30 -1.61 -8.08
N VAL A 54 0.24 -0.97 -8.59
CA VAL A 54 -0.19 0.37 -8.14
C VAL A 54 -0.55 0.41 -6.65
N SER A 55 -1.23 -0.61 -6.12
CA SER A 55 -1.56 -0.63 -4.68
C SER A 55 -0.30 -0.91 -3.86
N SER A 56 0.57 -1.84 -4.29
CA SER A 56 1.82 -2.15 -3.58
C SER A 56 2.71 -0.92 -3.44
N THR A 57 2.93 -0.20 -4.53
CA THR A 57 3.71 1.06 -4.54
C THR A 57 3.04 2.17 -3.74
N ARG A 58 1.71 2.34 -3.82
CA ARG A 58 0.99 3.34 -3.01
C ARG A 58 1.01 3.01 -1.52
N PHE A 59 1.07 1.75 -1.12
CA PHE A 59 1.26 1.40 0.28
C PHE A 59 2.66 1.75 0.78
N VAL A 60 3.71 1.59 -0.04
CA VAL A 60 5.04 2.15 0.28
C VAL A 60 4.94 3.64 0.58
N PHE A 61 4.28 4.40 -0.31
CA PHE A 61 4.06 5.83 -0.12
C PHE A 61 3.27 6.15 1.15
N ASN A 62 2.16 5.45 1.42
CA ASN A 62 1.34 5.67 2.62
C ASN A 62 2.13 5.41 3.91
N HIS A 63 2.88 4.31 3.97
CA HIS A 63 3.71 4.00 5.14
C HIS A 63 4.86 5.01 5.29
N ALA A 64 5.50 5.44 4.19
CA ALA A 64 6.54 6.45 4.23
C ALA A 64 6.03 7.81 4.71
N LEU A 65 4.81 8.22 4.29
CA LEU A 65 4.15 9.41 4.82
C LEU A 65 3.80 9.26 6.31
N ALA A 66 3.27 8.11 6.71
CA ALA A 66 2.94 7.84 8.11
C ALA A 66 4.19 7.93 9.00
N TRP A 67 5.31 7.34 8.57
CA TRP A 67 6.60 7.46 9.24
C TRP A 67 7.07 8.92 9.29
N ARG A 68 7.16 9.59 8.15
CA ARG A 68 7.71 10.95 8.03
C ARG A 68 6.95 12.00 8.85
N TRP A 69 5.62 11.94 8.86
CA TRP A 69 4.79 12.99 9.45
C TRP A 69 4.30 12.65 10.86
N PHE A 70 4.17 11.36 11.20
CA PHE A 70 3.50 10.93 12.43
C PHE A 70 4.27 9.86 13.20
N GLY A 71 5.48 9.48 12.77
CA GLY A 71 6.29 8.48 13.47
C GLY A 71 5.73 7.05 13.36
N GLY A 72 5.02 6.73 12.28
CA GLY A 72 4.62 5.35 11.96
C GLY A 72 5.82 4.40 11.85
N PRO A 73 5.62 3.06 11.85
CA PRO A 73 6.72 2.11 11.88
C PRO A 73 7.58 2.15 10.61
N VAL A 74 8.90 2.29 10.75
CA VAL A 74 9.83 2.22 9.60
C VAL A 74 9.81 0.84 8.95
N ASP A 75 9.58 -0.21 9.75
CA ASP A 75 9.50 -1.59 9.29
C ASP A 75 8.33 -1.81 8.30
N ASP A 76 7.23 -1.06 8.43
CA ASP A 76 6.13 -1.13 7.47
C ASP A 76 6.54 -0.58 6.10
N VAL A 77 7.37 0.46 6.08
CA VAL A 77 7.93 1.02 4.84
C VAL A 77 8.83 -0.01 4.17
N ALA A 78 9.76 -0.59 4.94
CA ALA A 78 10.69 -1.60 4.46
C ALA A 78 9.96 -2.85 3.94
N HIS A 79 8.95 -3.33 4.67
CA HIS A 79 8.13 -4.49 4.31
C HIS A 79 7.37 -4.27 3.00
N ALA A 80 6.73 -3.10 2.81
CA ALA A 80 6.04 -2.78 1.58
C ALA A 80 7.01 -2.63 0.39
N LEU A 81 8.17 -2.00 0.61
CA LEU A 81 9.16 -1.77 -0.44
C LEU A 81 9.83 -3.08 -0.89
N ALA A 82 10.15 -3.97 0.06
CA ALA A 82 10.66 -5.31 -0.24
C ALA A 82 9.69 -6.07 -1.13
N PHE A 83 8.38 -6.00 -0.86
CA PHE A 83 7.38 -6.66 -1.69
C PHE A 83 7.36 -6.16 -3.14
N VAL A 84 7.52 -4.86 -3.37
CA VAL A 84 7.64 -4.31 -4.74
C VAL A 84 8.90 -4.86 -5.42
N ASN A 85 10.04 -4.86 -4.73
CA ASN A 85 11.33 -5.26 -5.32
C ASN A 85 11.53 -6.76 -5.48
N GLU A 86 10.83 -7.58 -4.70
CA GLU A 86 11.01 -9.03 -4.69
C GLU A 86 9.86 -9.76 -5.38
N ALA A 87 8.61 -9.43 -5.03
CA ALA A 87 7.45 -10.16 -5.55
C ALA A 87 7.00 -9.64 -6.93
N HIS A 88 7.10 -8.33 -7.18
CA HIS A 88 6.71 -7.76 -8.47
C HIS A 88 7.85 -7.76 -9.49
N ALA A 89 9.12 -7.75 -9.10
CA ALA A 89 10.22 -7.70 -10.06
C ALA A 89 10.21 -8.92 -11.00
N GLN A 90 10.40 -8.67 -12.30
CA GLN A 90 10.43 -9.73 -13.31
C GLN A 90 11.88 -10.00 -13.80
N PRO A 91 12.23 -11.25 -14.16
CA PRO A 91 13.59 -11.61 -14.59
C PRO A 91 14.11 -10.83 -15.80
N GLN A 92 13.21 -10.45 -16.71
CA GLN A 92 13.52 -9.64 -17.90
C GLN A 92 13.60 -8.13 -17.60
N GLY A 93 13.47 -7.73 -16.34
CA GLY A 93 13.28 -6.34 -15.93
C GLY A 93 11.81 -5.92 -15.95
N GLY A 94 11.54 -4.77 -15.32
CA GLY A 94 10.18 -4.29 -15.08
C GLY A 94 9.50 -5.01 -13.92
N TYR A 95 8.19 -4.79 -13.79
CA TYR A 95 7.40 -5.21 -12.64
C TYR A 95 6.07 -5.81 -13.10
N ALA A 96 5.70 -6.96 -12.56
CA ALA A 96 4.43 -7.61 -12.83
C ALA A 96 3.29 -6.67 -12.44
N TRP A 97 2.31 -6.51 -13.33
CA TRP A 97 1.18 -5.61 -13.11
C TRP A 97 0.23 -6.19 -12.06
N VAL A 98 -0.07 -7.48 -12.17
CA VAL A 98 -0.93 -8.23 -11.25
C VAL A 98 -0.27 -9.56 -10.85
N LEU A 99 -0.35 -9.87 -9.56
CA LEU A 99 0.07 -11.14 -8.98
C LEU A 99 -1.12 -11.81 -8.28
N ASP A 100 -1.10 -13.13 -8.26
CA ASP A 100 -1.77 -13.94 -7.25
C ASP A 100 -0.75 -14.30 -6.17
N TRP A 101 -0.92 -13.73 -4.97
CA TRP A 101 -0.06 -13.97 -3.82
C TRP A 101 -0.68 -15.00 -2.87
N ASN A 102 0.04 -16.09 -2.65
CA ASN A 102 -0.41 -17.17 -1.78
C ASN A 102 0.71 -17.59 -0.83
N ASP A 103 0.66 -17.05 0.39
CA ASP A 103 1.52 -17.42 1.52
C ASP A 103 3.02 -17.45 1.17
N GLY A 104 3.56 -16.31 0.77
CA GLY A 104 4.98 -16.19 0.43
C GLY A 104 5.33 -16.49 -1.04
N ARG A 105 4.35 -16.89 -1.86
CA ARG A 105 4.57 -17.25 -3.27
C ARG A 105 3.76 -16.37 -4.21
N ALA A 106 4.42 -15.79 -5.20
CA ALA A 106 3.81 -15.03 -6.27
C ALA A 106 3.63 -15.88 -7.54
N SER A 107 2.43 -15.84 -8.11
CA SER A 107 2.17 -16.24 -9.49
C SER A 107 1.80 -15.00 -10.30
N VAL A 108 2.46 -14.75 -11.42
CA VAL A 108 2.16 -13.61 -12.28
C VAL A 108 0.88 -13.89 -13.07
N SER A 109 -0.16 -13.10 -12.84
CA SER A 109 -1.40 -13.15 -13.62
C SER A 109 -1.41 -12.13 -14.77
N ASP A 110 -0.69 -11.02 -14.62
CA ASP A 110 -0.43 -10.07 -15.69
C ASP A 110 1.01 -9.52 -15.59
N GLY A 111 1.83 -9.87 -16.58
CA GLY A 111 3.23 -9.45 -16.68
C GLY A 111 3.47 -8.22 -17.56
N THR A 112 2.41 -7.55 -18.04
CA THR A 112 2.51 -6.41 -18.96
C THR A 112 3.24 -5.23 -18.30
N ASN A 113 4.24 -4.69 -19.00
CA ASN A 113 4.95 -3.50 -18.53
C ASN A 113 4.17 -2.23 -18.86
N HIS A 114 3.47 -1.69 -17.86
CA HIS A 114 2.79 -0.41 -17.98
C HIS A 114 3.69 0.74 -17.53
N CYS A 115 3.90 1.74 -18.41
CA CYS A 115 4.63 2.96 -18.05
C CYS A 115 4.02 3.66 -16.82
N TYR A 116 2.69 3.62 -16.67
CA TYR A 116 2.00 4.09 -15.47
C TYR A 116 2.49 3.38 -14.19
N GLY A 117 2.70 2.07 -14.24
CA GLY A 117 3.24 1.31 -13.11
C GLY A 117 4.65 1.74 -12.75
N LEU A 118 5.51 1.90 -13.76
CA LEU A 118 6.89 2.37 -13.56
C LEU A 118 6.94 3.77 -12.93
N ALA A 119 6.01 4.66 -13.28
CA ALA A 119 5.91 5.97 -12.64
C ALA A 119 5.57 5.91 -11.14
N PHE A 120 4.93 4.83 -10.67
CA PHE A 120 4.68 4.60 -9.25
C PHE A 120 5.83 3.87 -8.54
N VAL A 121 6.68 3.17 -9.29
CA VAL A 121 7.88 2.52 -8.75
C VAL A 121 8.98 3.56 -8.45
N LEU A 122 9.05 4.60 -9.27
CA LEU A 122 10.05 5.68 -9.24
C LEU A 122 9.83 6.64 -8.05
#